data_AF-A0A9E3SKE5-F1
#
_entry.id   AF-A0A9E3SKE5-F1
#
_cell.length_a   1.000
_cell.length_b   1.000
_cell.length_c   1.000
_cell.angle_alpha   90.00
_cell.angle_beta   90.00
_cell.angle_gamma   90.00
#
_symmetry.space_group_name_H-M   'P 1'
#
loop_
_entity.id
_entity.type
_entity.pdbx_description
1 polymer ?
#
loop_
_entity_poly.entity_id
_entity_poly.type
_entity_poly.pdbx_seq_one_letter_code
_entity_poly.pdbx_strand_id
1 'polypeptide(L)'
;MDRTNNKMQTTHQKAEIALVSKSASPPIMGWASWNNYYTDINEELIKAQADAMVSSGLREVGYAFINIDDGFFGGRDENGNLLFHKQRFPNGIKILADYIHAKGLKAGIYSDAGANTCGSYWYADT
;
A
#
# COMPACT_ATOMS: atom_id res chain seq x y z
N MET A 1 19.22 -57.45 41.44
CA MET A 1 19.84 -56.11 41.55
C MET A 1 21.02 -56.07 40.61
N ASP A 2 20.83 -55.52 39.42
CA ASP A 2 21.91 -54.93 38.64
C ASP A 2 21.30 -53.79 37.82
N ARG A 3 21.80 -52.57 38.04
CA ARG A 3 21.30 -51.33 37.45
C ARG A 3 22.27 -50.96 36.33
N THR A 4 21.93 -51.22 35.08
CA THR A 4 22.68 -50.70 33.94
C THR A 4 21.90 -49.56 33.27
N ASN A 5 22.56 -48.40 33.30
CA ASN A 5 22.10 -47.09 32.85
C ASN A 5 21.68 -47.08 31.37
N ASN A 6 20.42 -46.79 31.08
CA ASN A 6 19.99 -46.38 29.75
C ASN A 6 20.00 -44.85 29.64
N LYS A 7 21.16 -44.27 29.31
CA LYS A 7 21.24 -42.84 28.95
C LYS A 7 20.67 -42.67 27.54
N MET A 8 19.44 -42.19 27.43
CA MET A 8 18.92 -41.65 26.18
C MET A 8 19.77 -40.44 25.78
N GLN A 9 20.58 -40.60 24.73
CA GLN A 9 21.21 -39.46 24.06
C GLN A 9 20.12 -38.76 23.23
N THR A 10 19.62 -37.64 23.74
CA THR A 10 18.85 -36.69 22.94
C THR A 10 19.84 -35.88 22.09
N THR A 11 19.93 -36.21 20.81
CA THR A 11 20.58 -35.37 19.80
C THR A 11 19.71 -34.14 19.52
N HIS A 12 20.05 -33.00 20.12
CA HIS A 12 19.53 -31.71 19.68
C HIS A 12 20.27 -31.31 18.40
N GLN A 13 19.70 -31.65 17.25
CA GLN A 13 20.16 -31.08 16.00
C GLN A 13 19.72 -29.61 15.96
N LYS A 14 20.66 -28.69 16.21
CA LYS A 14 20.43 -27.26 15.96
C LYS A 14 20.13 -27.11 14.46
N ALA A 15 18.92 -26.69 14.14
CA ALA A 15 18.64 -26.15 12.82
C ALA A 15 19.39 -24.82 12.70
N GLU A 16 20.43 -24.79 11.87
CA GLU A 16 21.02 -23.52 11.44
C GLU A 16 20.07 -22.87 10.44
N ILE A 17 19.47 -21.76 10.84
CA ILE A 17 18.74 -20.88 9.93
C ILE A 17 19.81 -20.09 9.16
N ALA A 18 20.14 -20.55 7.95
CA ALA A 18 20.95 -19.77 7.03
C ALA A 18 20.15 -18.52 6.61
N LEU A 19 20.51 -17.37 7.18
CA LEU A 19 20.03 -16.07 6.71
C LEU A 19 20.60 -15.84 5.31
N VAL A 20 19.83 -16.17 4.28
CA VAL A 20 20.11 -15.72 2.93
C VAL A 20 19.98 -14.20 2.96
N SER A 21 21.11 -13.48 2.89
CA SER A 21 21.10 -12.03 2.70
C SER A 21 20.57 -11.73 1.31
N LYS A 22 19.24 -11.59 1.19
CA LYS A 22 18.61 -11.04 0.00
C LYS A 22 19.24 -9.67 -0.24
N SER A 23 19.84 -9.45 -1.42
CA SER A 23 20.35 -8.12 -1.75
C SER A 23 19.21 -7.12 -1.58
N ALA A 24 19.48 -5.99 -0.92
CA ALA A 24 18.44 -5.01 -0.67
C ALA A 24 17.84 -4.56 -2.01
N SER A 25 16.51 -4.67 -2.13
CA SER A 25 15.81 -4.05 -3.26
C SER A 25 16.08 -2.55 -3.24
N PRO A 26 16.22 -1.89 -4.40
CA PRO A 26 16.31 -0.43 -4.44
C PRO A 26 15.05 0.19 -3.79
N PRO A 27 15.14 1.42 -3.26
CA PRO A 27 13.96 2.13 -2.77
C PRO A 27 12.87 2.21 -3.82
N ILE A 28 11.61 2.13 -3.40
CA ILE A 28 10.47 2.40 -4.27
C ILE A 28 10.45 3.88 -4.67
N MET A 29 10.10 4.16 -5.92
CA MET A 29 10.01 5.52 -6.45
C MET A 29 8.61 5.77 -7.00
N GLY A 30 8.05 6.94 -6.72
CA GLY A 30 6.70 7.29 -7.12
C GLY A 30 6.29 8.66 -6.61
N TRP A 31 4.99 8.89 -6.62
CA TRP A 31 4.35 10.11 -6.18
C TRP A 31 3.21 9.78 -5.21
N ALA A 32 2.96 10.67 -4.24
CA ALA A 32 1.84 10.57 -3.31
C ALA A 32 1.06 11.89 -3.27
N SER A 33 -0.27 11.81 -3.14
CA SER A 33 -1.14 12.98 -3.25
C SER A 33 -1.03 13.99 -2.11
N TRP A 34 -0.72 13.52 -0.90
CA TRP A 34 -0.86 14.28 0.34
C TRP A 34 -0.19 15.67 0.32
N ASN A 35 1.09 15.75 -0.06
CA ASN A 35 1.86 16.99 0.05
C ASN A 35 1.34 18.13 -0.84
N ASN A 36 0.55 17.82 -1.86
CA ASN A 36 0.00 18.83 -2.77
C ASN A 36 -1.48 19.10 -2.50
N TYR A 37 -2.23 18.08 -2.11
CA TYR A 37 -3.69 18.12 -2.16
C TYR A 37 -4.38 17.84 -0.84
N TYR A 38 -3.66 17.33 0.18
CA TYR A 38 -4.28 16.83 1.40
C TYR A 38 -5.43 15.86 1.06
N THR A 39 -6.65 16.14 1.52
CA THR A 39 -7.86 15.36 1.23
C THR A 39 -8.59 15.79 -0.04
N ASP A 40 -8.23 16.91 -0.66
CA ASP A 40 -8.92 17.44 -1.85
C ASP A 40 -8.42 16.77 -3.14
N ILE A 41 -8.68 15.46 -3.23
CA ILE A 41 -8.34 14.61 -4.37
C ILE A 41 -9.59 14.06 -5.03
N ASN A 42 -9.50 13.75 -6.32
CA ASN A 42 -10.56 13.06 -7.05
C ASN A 42 -9.99 12.20 -8.18
N GLU A 43 -10.84 11.40 -8.80
CA GLU A 43 -10.47 10.47 -9.87
C GLU A 43 -9.71 11.15 -11.01
N GLU A 44 -10.20 12.30 -11.50
CA GLU A 44 -9.59 13.00 -12.64
C GLU A 44 -8.24 13.62 -12.29
N LEU A 45 -8.08 14.13 -11.06
CA LEU A 45 -6.82 14.64 -10.56
C LEU A 45 -5.77 13.52 -10.51
N ILE A 46 -6.12 12.35 -9.98
CA ILE A 46 -5.17 11.23 -9.90
C ILE A 46 -4.81 10.72 -11.30
N LYS A 47 -5.76 10.65 -12.24
CA LYS A 47 -5.47 10.32 -13.65
C LYS A 47 -4.50 11.33 -14.27
N ALA A 48 -4.71 12.63 -14.04
CA ALA A 48 -3.83 13.67 -14.54
C ALA A 48 -2.40 13.54 -13.99
N GLN A 49 -2.23 13.14 -12.73
CA GLN A 49 -0.91 12.88 -12.14
C GLN A 49 -0.23 11.64 -12.75
N ALA A 50 -1.00 10.58 -13.02
CA ALA A 50 -0.50 9.40 -13.75
C ALA A 50 -0.04 9.77 -15.17
N ASP A 51 -0.81 10.60 -15.88
CA ASP A 51 -0.44 11.10 -17.19
C ASP A 51 0.81 11.97 -17.16
N ALA A 52 0.90 12.89 -16.19
CA ALA A 52 2.06 13.76 -16.02
C ALA A 52 3.35 12.97 -15.71
N MET A 53 3.26 11.92 -14.89
CA MET A 53 4.40 11.06 -14.58
C MET A 53 4.95 10.35 -15.82
N VAL A 54 4.07 9.94 -16.74
CA VAL A 54 4.47 9.33 -18.02
C VAL A 54 4.99 10.39 -18.99
N SER A 55 4.26 11.48 -19.21
CA SER A 55 4.60 12.48 -20.23
C SER A 55 5.88 13.26 -19.90
N SER A 56 6.24 13.36 -18.62
CA SER A 56 7.46 14.04 -18.17
C SER A 56 8.73 13.19 -18.29
N GLY A 57 8.63 11.89 -18.59
CA GLY A 57 9.77 10.98 -18.60
C GLY A 57 10.14 10.39 -17.23
N LEU A 58 9.39 10.71 -16.17
CA LEU A 58 9.69 10.25 -14.81
C LEU A 58 9.54 8.73 -14.68
N ARG A 59 8.56 8.15 -15.38
CA ARG A 59 8.38 6.70 -15.43
C ARG A 59 9.60 5.98 -15.99
N GLU A 60 10.19 6.53 -17.04
CA GLU A 60 11.34 5.98 -17.76
C GLU A 60 12.61 5.98 -16.90
N VAL A 61 12.69 6.87 -15.90
CA VAL A 61 13.80 6.92 -14.92
C VAL A 61 13.45 6.26 -13.58
N GLY A 62 12.36 5.49 -13.52
CA GLY A 62 12.07 4.57 -12.42
C GLY A 62 10.91 4.96 -11.49
N TYR A 63 10.27 6.12 -11.66
CA TYR A 63 9.08 6.46 -10.88
C TYR A 63 7.89 5.60 -11.33
N ALA A 64 7.51 4.64 -10.50
CA ALA A 64 6.57 3.59 -10.90
C ALA A 64 5.25 3.63 -10.15
N PHE A 65 5.14 4.35 -9.03
CA PHE A 65 3.96 4.32 -8.17
C PHE A 65 3.18 5.63 -8.17
N ILE A 66 1.85 5.53 -8.29
CA ILE A 66 0.90 6.60 -7.98
C ILE A 66 0.17 6.19 -6.70
N ASN A 67 0.51 6.84 -5.59
CA ASN A 67 -0.05 6.56 -4.27
C ASN A 67 -1.20 7.53 -3.99
N ILE A 68 -2.40 6.97 -3.84
CA ILE A 68 -3.60 7.68 -3.41
C ILE A 68 -3.58 7.71 -1.88
N ASP A 69 -3.26 8.86 -1.32
CA ASP A 69 -3.24 9.08 0.13
C ASP A 69 -4.66 9.35 0.66
N ASP A 70 -4.79 9.94 1.85
CA ASP A 70 -6.11 10.29 2.40
C ASP A 70 -6.94 11.20 1.47
N GLY A 71 -8.26 11.22 1.69
CA GLY A 71 -9.22 11.89 0.80
C GLY A 71 -10.04 10.94 -0.07
N PHE A 72 -9.62 9.67 -0.18
CA PHE A 72 -10.41 8.63 -0.85
C PHE A 72 -11.44 7.97 0.05
N PHE A 73 -11.26 8.01 1.37
CA PHE A 73 -12.08 7.28 2.34
C PHE A 73 -13.48 7.87 2.42
N GLY A 74 -14.50 7.00 2.42
CA GLY A 74 -15.91 7.38 2.55
C GLY A 74 -16.63 6.64 3.68
N GLY A 75 -15.89 6.19 4.70
CA GLY A 75 -16.43 5.42 5.81
C GLY A 75 -16.39 3.90 5.60
N ARG A 76 -17.24 3.20 6.37
CA ARG A 76 -17.43 1.75 6.29
C ARG A 76 -18.91 1.41 6.19
N ASP A 77 -19.23 0.32 5.49
CA ASP A 77 -20.58 -0.23 5.51
C ASP A 77 -20.87 -1.01 6.81
N GLU A 78 -22.09 -1.54 6.94
CA GLU A 78 -22.54 -2.32 8.11
C GLU A 78 -21.71 -3.59 8.36
N ASN A 79 -21.01 -4.09 7.33
CA ASN A 79 -20.13 -5.26 7.42
C ASN A 79 -18.67 -4.88 7.71
N GLY A 80 -18.37 -3.59 7.85
CA GLY A 80 -17.03 -3.06 8.09
C GLY A 80 -16.17 -2.93 6.83
N ASN A 81 -16.73 -3.13 5.63
CA ASN A 81 -16.00 -2.94 4.38
C ASN A 81 -15.70 -1.46 4.15
N LEU A 82 -14.51 -1.15 3.65
CA LEU A 82 -14.13 0.21 3.29
C LEU A 82 -14.99 0.72 2.13
N LEU A 83 -15.51 1.92 2.30
CA LEU A 83 -16.18 2.69 1.25
C LEU A 83 -15.23 3.77 0.75
N PHE A 84 -15.36 4.10 -0.55
CA PHE A 84 -14.68 5.24 -1.14
C PHE A 84 -15.62 6.45 -1.21
N HIS A 85 -15.06 7.65 -1.22
CA HIS A 85 -15.80 8.90 -1.32
C HIS A 85 -16.48 9.03 -2.68
N LYS A 86 -17.79 8.72 -2.75
CA LYS A 86 -18.54 8.57 -4.00
C LYS A 86 -18.55 9.80 -4.92
N GLN A 87 -18.42 11.00 -4.37
CA GLN A 87 -18.42 12.23 -5.17
C GLN A 87 -17.05 12.50 -5.81
N ARG A 88 -15.96 12.07 -5.14
CA ARG A 88 -14.59 12.24 -5.62
C ARG A 88 -14.17 11.10 -6.55
N PHE A 89 -14.70 9.91 -6.31
CA PHE A 89 -14.41 8.69 -7.06
C PHE A 89 -15.72 8.02 -7.53
N PRO A 90 -16.49 8.67 -8.42
CA PRO A 90 -17.81 8.19 -8.84
C PRO A 90 -17.77 6.83 -9.55
N ASN A 91 -16.64 6.49 -10.19
CA ASN A 91 -16.45 5.20 -10.87
C ASN A 91 -15.76 4.16 -9.96
N GLY A 92 -15.45 4.54 -8.72
CA GLY A 92 -14.74 3.71 -7.75
C GLY A 92 -13.25 3.54 -8.06
N ILE A 93 -12.54 2.99 -7.07
CA ILE A 93 -11.07 2.90 -7.09
C ILE A 93 -10.55 1.87 -8.11
N LYS A 94 -11.34 0.83 -8.43
CA LYS A 94 -10.91 -0.18 -9.41
C LYS A 94 -10.64 0.43 -10.78
N ILE A 95 -11.55 1.27 -11.28
CA ILE A 95 -11.42 1.89 -12.60
C ILE A 95 -10.20 2.82 -12.64
N LEU A 96 -9.94 3.54 -11.54
CA LEU A 96 -8.75 4.36 -11.40
C LEU A 96 -7.46 3.52 -11.37
N ALA A 97 -7.45 2.41 -10.64
CA ALA A 97 -6.30 1.50 -10.61
C ALA A 97 -6.02 0.87 -11.99
N ASP A 98 -7.07 0.45 -12.71
CA ASP A 98 -6.96 -0.06 -14.07
C ASP A 98 -6.36 1.00 -15.01
N TYR A 99 -6.76 2.27 -14.88
CA TYR A 99 -6.19 3.39 -15.62
C TYR A 99 -4.69 3.56 -15.34
N ILE A 100 -4.29 3.58 -14.06
CA ILE A 100 -2.88 3.68 -13.64
C ILE A 100 -2.07 2.51 -14.23
N HIS A 101 -2.59 1.29 -14.16
CA HIS A 101 -1.94 0.11 -14.73
C HIS A 101 -1.79 0.19 -16.27
N ALA A 102 -2.79 0.72 -16.97
CA ALA A 102 -2.73 0.90 -18.42
C ALA A 102 -1.61 1.86 -18.88
N LYS A 103 -1.13 2.74 -17.98
CA LYS A 103 0.03 3.62 -18.21
C LYS A 103 1.37 2.95 -17.90
N GLY A 104 1.36 1.68 -17.47
CA GLY A 104 2.54 0.96 -17.00
C GLY A 104 3.03 1.43 -15.63
N LEU A 105 2.18 2.09 -14.86
CA LEU A 105 2.43 2.49 -13.47
C LEU A 105 1.77 1.48 -12.51
N LYS A 106 2.02 1.63 -11.20
CA LYS A 106 1.48 0.82 -10.11
C LYS A 106 0.61 1.70 -9.22
N ALA A 107 -0.57 1.22 -8.84
CA ALA A 107 -1.44 1.94 -7.92
C ALA A 107 -1.09 1.61 -6.46
N GLY A 108 -0.95 2.64 -5.63
CA GLY A 108 -0.90 2.54 -4.17
C GLY A 108 -2.14 3.16 -3.54
N ILE A 109 -2.51 2.67 -2.35
CA ILE A 109 -3.64 3.16 -1.56
C ILE A 109 -3.22 3.32 -0.10
N TYR A 110 -3.88 4.23 0.61
CA TYR A 110 -3.66 4.47 2.04
C TYR A 110 -4.74 3.79 2.89
N SER A 111 -4.38 3.47 4.14
CA SER A 111 -5.31 3.09 5.21
C SER A 111 -4.63 3.37 6.54
N ASP A 112 -5.41 3.38 7.61
CA ASP A 112 -4.90 3.46 8.98
C ASP A 112 -5.03 2.12 9.70
N ALA A 113 -4.15 1.87 10.68
CA ALA A 113 -4.26 0.76 11.62
C ALA A 113 -5.19 1.13 12.79
N GLY A 114 -6.33 1.72 12.46
CA GLY A 114 -7.28 2.34 13.37
C GLY A 114 -8.70 2.35 12.78
N ALA A 115 -9.65 2.91 13.54
CA ALA A 115 -11.05 2.95 13.13
C ALA A 115 -11.29 3.90 11.93
N ASN A 116 -10.61 5.05 11.94
CA ASN A 116 -10.71 6.11 10.95
C ASN A 116 -9.33 6.47 10.40
N THR A 117 -9.31 7.05 9.21
CA THR A 117 -8.09 7.65 8.64
C THR A 117 -7.75 8.97 9.32
N CYS A 118 -6.49 9.41 9.21
CA CYS A 118 -6.04 10.69 9.75
C CYS A 118 -6.86 11.88 9.21
N GLY A 119 -7.10 11.91 7.90
CA GLY A 119 -7.93 12.85 7.17
C GLY A 119 -9.34 12.90 7.74
N SER A 120 -9.96 11.74 7.92
CA SER A 120 -11.30 11.64 8.49
C SER A 120 -11.36 12.20 9.92
N TYR A 121 -10.36 11.89 10.75
CA TYR A 121 -10.35 12.33 12.15
C TYR A 121 -10.01 13.83 12.31
N TRP A 122 -8.95 14.32 11.65
CA TRP A 122 -8.42 15.67 11.87
C TRP A 122 -9.05 16.73 10.96
N TYR A 123 -9.56 16.33 9.78
CA TYR A 123 -10.12 17.25 8.78
C TYR A 123 -11.63 17.07 8.59
N ALA A 124 -12.27 16.20 9.38
CA ALA A 124 -13.68 15.85 9.25
C ALA A 124 -14.05 15.41 7.82
N ASP A 125 -13.12 14.72 7.17
CA ASP A 125 -13.28 14.23 5.80
C ASP A 125 -14.06 12.89 5.79
N THR A 126 -15.31 12.93 5.35
CA THR A 126 -16.20 11.75 5.24
C THR A 126 -17.14 11.84 4.05
#